data_AF-A0A509EG79-F1
#
_entry.id   AF-A0A509EG79-F1
#
_cell.length_a   1.000
_cell.length_b   1.000
_cell.length_c   1.000
_cell.angle_alpha   90.00
_cell.angle_beta   90.00
_cell.angle_gamma   90.00
#
_symmetry.space_group_name_H-M   'P 1'
#
loop_
_entity.id
_entity.type
_entity.pdbx_description
1 polymer ?
#
loop_
_entity_poly.entity_id
_entity_poly.type
_entity_poly.pdbx_seq_one_letter_code
_entity_poly.pdbx_strand_id
1 'polypeptide(L)' 'MEAERAEAAEDPAAIEAEAARAYAKRRRLGPFRPPETRAAHRERDLAALARAGFPYALARRTLEAEDEEA' A
#
# COMPACT_ATOMS: atom_id res chain seq x y z
N MET A 1 26.64 -20.34 -9.78
CA MET A 1 25.97 -19.09 -10.19
C MET A 1 24.58 -19.13 -9.56
N GLU A 2 24.49 -18.72 -8.29
CA GLU A 2 23.22 -18.60 -7.60
C GLU A 2 22.88 -17.11 -7.56
N ALA A 3 21.81 -16.79 -8.29
CA ALA A 3 21.03 -15.56 -8.25
C ALA A 3 21.73 -14.37 -7.58
N GLU A 4 22.38 -13.55 -8.40
CA GLU A 4 22.48 -12.11 -8.13
C GLU A 4 21.06 -11.61 -7.86
N ARG A 5 20.70 -11.58 -6.57
CA ARG A 5 19.53 -10.91 -6.06
C ARG A 5 19.80 -9.44 -6.33
N ALA A 6 19.32 -8.98 -7.48
CA ALA A 6 19.53 -7.65 -8.02
C ALA A 6 19.50 -6.63 -6.88
N GLU A 7 20.68 -6.10 -6.55
CA GLU A 7 20.85 -4.94 -5.70
C GLU A 7 20.44 -3.74 -6.55
N ALA A 8 19.15 -3.67 -6.88
CA ALA A 8 18.54 -2.41 -7.23
C ALA A 8 18.43 -1.68 -5.90
N ALA A 9 19.41 -0.83 -5.60
CA ALA A 9 19.23 0.25 -4.65
C ALA A 9 18.19 1.24 -5.23
N GLU A 10 16.96 0.75 -5.38
CA GLU A 10 15.79 1.59 -5.52
C GLU A 10 15.64 2.37 -4.23
N ASP A 11 15.27 3.64 -4.37
CA ASP A 11 15.03 4.53 -3.23
C ASP A 11 14.29 3.75 -2.12
N PRO A 12 14.79 3.73 -0.88
CA PRO A 12 14.14 2.96 0.19
C PRO A 12 12.67 3.37 0.37
N ALA A 13 12.35 4.63 0.04
CA ALA A 13 10.98 5.14 -0.02
C ALA A 13 10.14 4.51 -1.15
N ALA A 14 10.72 4.24 -2.31
CA ALA A 14 10.05 3.56 -3.43
C ALA A 14 9.76 2.09 -3.08
N ILE A 15 10.74 1.40 -2.47
CA ILE A 15 10.56 0.02 -1.98
C ILE A 15 9.45 -0.04 -0.92
N GLU A 16 9.45 0.90 0.02
CA GLU A 16 8.41 0.98 1.05
C GLU A 16 7.03 1.25 0.43
N ALA A 17 6.95 2.12 -0.59
CA ALA A 17 5.72 2.41 -1.32
C ALA A 17 5.18 1.20 -2.08
N GLU A 18 6.04 0.43 -2.74
CA GLU A 18 5.66 -0.80 -3.41
C GLU A 18 5.17 -1.85 -2.41
N ALA A 19 5.87 -2.00 -1.28
CA ALA A 19 5.47 -2.92 -0.21
C ALA A 19 4.10 -2.54 0.37
N ALA A 20 3.83 -1.25 0.59
CA ALA A 20 2.53 -0.76 1.04
C ALA A 20 1.42 -1.06 0.02
N ARG A 21 1.67 -0.85 -1.28
CA ARG A 21 0.74 -1.20 -2.37
C ARG A 21 0.45 -2.69 -2.43
N ALA A 22 1.49 -3.52 -2.41
CA ALA A 22 1.36 -4.97 -2.40
C ALA A 22 0.59 -5.47 -1.18
N TYR A 23 0.80 -4.86 0.00
CA TYR A 23 0.04 -5.16 1.21
C TYR A 23 -1.45 -4.78 1.07
N ALA A 24 -1.75 -3.59 0.57
CA ALA A 24 -3.12 -3.12 0.33
C ALA A 24 -3.87 -4.05 -0.63
N LYS A 25 -3.23 -4.43 -1.75
CA LYS A 25 -3.78 -5.38 -2.73
C LYS A 25 -4.02 -6.77 -2.14
N ARG A 26 -3.05 -7.32 -1.40
CA ARG A 26 -3.18 -8.64 -0.73
C ARG A 26 -4.31 -8.67 0.29
N ARG A 27 -4.54 -7.56 0.99
CA ARG A 27 -5.56 -7.44 2.04
C ARG A 27 -6.90 -6.89 1.52
N ARG A 28 -7.00 -6.59 0.22
CA ARG A 28 -8.15 -5.96 -0.44
C ARG A 28 -8.64 -4.72 0.31
N LEU A 29 -7.71 -3.83 0.64
CA LEU A 29 -7.95 -2.55 1.31
C LEU A 29 -8.25 -1.47 0.27
N GLY A 30 -9.04 -0.45 0.63
CA GLY A 30 -9.32 0.71 -0.21
C GLY A 30 -10.03 0.35 -1.53
N PRO A 31 -9.44 0.63 -2.70
CA PRO A 31 -10.09 0.54 -4.01
C PRO A 31 -10.55 -0.86 -4.41
N PHE A 32 -9.94 -1.90 -3.82
CA PHE A 32 -10.37 -3.30 -3.99
C PHE A 32 -11.68 -3.64 -3.24
N ARG A 33 -12.21 -2.72 -2.44
CA ARG A 33 -13.56 -2.79 -1.84
C ARG A 33 -14.59 -2.05 -2.70
N PRO A 34 -15.87 -2.45 -2.60
CA PRO A 34 -16.95 -1.78 -3.32
C PRO A 34 -17.00 -0.28 -2.91
N PRO A 35 -17.19 0.62 -3.88
CA PRO A 35 -17.02 2.08 -3.71
C PRO A 35 -17.92 2.66 -2.61
N GLU A 36 -19.12 2.11 -2.47
CA GLU A 36 -20.10 2.38 -1.42
C GLU A 36 -19.57 2.17 0.01
N THR A 37 -18.56 1.32 0.20
CA THR A 37 -17.95 1.06 1.52
C THR A 37 -16.57 1.72 1.67
N ARG A 38 -16.03 2.31 0.61
CA ARG A 38 -14.63 2.76 0.54
C ARG A 38 -14.36 3.90 1.52
N ALA A 39 -15.25 4.88 1.59
CA ALA A 39 -15.15 6.00 2.55
C ALA A 39 -15.28 5.52 4.00
N ALA A 40 -16.22 4.63 4.29
CA ALA A 40 -16.46 4.10 5.65
C ALA A 40 -15.32 3.20 6.15
N HIS A 41 -14.57 2.59 5.23
CA HIS A 41 -13.46 1.69 5.56
C HIS A 41 -12.08 2.34 5.43
N ARG A 42 -11.98 3.58 4.94
CA ARG A 42 -10.71 4.30 4.77
C ARG A 42 -9.89 4.37 6.06
N GLU A 43 -10.53 4.65 7.19
CA GLU A 43 -9.85 4.65 8.51
C GLU A 43 -9.34 3.26 8.89
N ARG A 44 -10.10 2.21 8.56
CA ARG A 44 -9.73 0.82 8.83
C ARG A 44 -8.54 0.38 7.97
N ASP A 45 -8.51 0.82 6.73
CA ASP A 45 -7.43 0.54 5.77
C ASP A 45 -6.15 1.26 6.19
N LEU A 46 -6.25 2.54 6.57
CA LEU A 46 -5.15 3.30 7.18
C LEU A 46 -4.62 2.60 8.43
N ALA A 47 -5.52 2.15 9.31
CA ALA A 47 -5.14 1.43 10.52
C ALA A 47 -4.53 0.04 10.24
N ALA A 48 -4.85 -0.59 9.11
CA ALA A 48 -4.25 -1.86 8.70
C ALA A 48 -2.82 -1.66 8.19
N LEU A 49 -2.59 -0.60 7.40
CA LEU A 49 -1.26 -0.22 6.94
C LEU A 49 -0.36 0.24 8.10
N ALA A 50 -0.89 1.04 9.03
CA ALA A 50 -0.16 1.44 10.23
C ALA A 50 0.23 0.23 11.10
N ARG A 51 -0.65 -0.77 11.25
CA ARG A 51 -0.34 -2.03 11.95
C ARG A 51 0.69 -2.90 11.22
N ALA A 52 0.80 -2.77 9.90
CA ALA A 52 1.83 -3.45 9.12
C ALA A 52 3.20 -2.75 9.23
N GLY A 53 3.27 -1.60 9.91
CA GLY A 53 4.50 -0.84 10.13
C GLY A 53 4.73 0.29 9.13
N PHE A 54 3.78 0.56 8.23
CA PHE A 54 3.91 1.65 7.25
C PHE A 54 3.57 3.00 7.87
N PRO A 55 4.33 4.07 7.55
CA PRO A 55 4.04 5.41 8.03
C PRO A 55 2.71 5.93 7.47
N TYR A 56 2.00 6.74 8.28
CA TYR A 56 0.68 7.28 7.92
C TYR A 56 0.68 8.03 6.58
N ALA A 57 1.71 8.85 6.32
CA ALA A 57 1.81 9.62 5.08
C ALA A 57 1.90 8.71 3.85
N LEU A 58 2.65 7.61 3.96
CA LEU A 58 2.76 6.60 2.91
C LEU A 58 1.45 5.85 2.73
N ALA A 59 0.85 5.38 3.83
CA ALA A 59 -0.43 4.69 3.81
C ALA A 59 -1.53 5.53 3.13
N ARG A 60 -1.60 6.82 3.46
CA ARG A 60 -2.54 7.75 2.85
C ARG A 60 -2.28 7.91 1.35
N ARG A 61 -1.04 8.17 0.94
CA ARG A 61 -0.67 8.26 -0.48
C ARG A 61 -0.99 6.98 -1.25
N THR A 62 -0.71 5.81 -0.68
CA THR A 62 -1.00 4.53 -1.32
C THR A 62 -2.49 4.33 -1.53
N LEU A 63 -3.33 4.62 -0.53
CA LEU A 63 -4.78 4.50 -0.66
C LEU A 63 -5.39 5.56 -1.59
N GLU A 64 -4.85 6.78 -1.59
CA GLU A 64 -5.28 7.86 -2.50
C GLU A 64 -4.90 7.57 -3.95
N ALA A 65 -3.68 7.10 -4.21
CA ALA A 65 -3.22 6.80 -5.56
C ALA A 65 -4.00 5.65 -6.20
N GLU A 66 -4.26 4.58 -5.44
CA GLU A 66 -5.01 3.43 -5.99
C GLU A 66 -6.52 3.76 -6.15
N ASP A 67 -7.07 4.72 -5.41
CA ASP A 67 -8.46 5.18 -5.57
C ASP A 67 -8.66 5.96 -6.87
N GLU A 68 -7.62 6.63 -7.36
CA GLU A 68 -7.63 7.36 -8.64
C GLU A 68 -7.50 6.41 -9.86
N GLU A 69 -6.89 5.23 -9.68
CA GLU A 69 -6.68 4.23 -10.74
C GLU A 69 -7.83 3.20 -10.90
N ALA A 70 -8.83 3.17 -10.00
CA ALA A 70 -9.85 2.11 -9.90
C ALA A 70 -11.30 2.58 -10.12
#